data_AF-A0A7K5WJH2-F1
#
_entry.id   AF-A0A7K5WJH2-F1
#
_cell.length_a   1.000
_cell.length_b   1.000
_cell.length_c   1.000
_cell.angle_alpha   90.00
_cell.angle_beta   90.00
_cell.angle_gamma   90.00
#
_symmetry.space_group_name_H-M   'P 1'
#
loop_
_entity.id
_entity.type
_entity.pdbx_description
1 polymer ?
#
loop_
_entity_poly.entity_id
_entity_poly.type
_entity_poly.pdbx_seq_one_letter_code
_entity_poly.pdbx_strand_id
1 'polypeptide(L)'
;QPSSLSANVGDTVRITCSGISSWSYAGWHQQKNPGTAPVTVIYNSNSRPSGIPSRFSGSASGSTATLTITGVQAEDEAVYFCVSWDSSS
;
A
#
# COMPACT_ATOMS: atom_id res chain seq x y z
N GLN A 1 2.21 8.78 -6.73
CA GLN A 1 1.05 8.38 -5.89
C GLN A 1 0.06 9.54 -5.85
N PRO A 2 -1.26 9.32 -5.82
CA PRO A 2 -2.21 10.41 -5.64
C PRO A 2 -1.93 11.17 -4.34
N SER A 3 -2.11 12.49 -4.38
CA SER A 3 -1.91 13.39 -3.23
C SER A 3 -2.96 13.19 -2.15
N SER A 4 -4.19 12.84 -2.52
CA SER A 4 -5.26 12.43 -1.61
C SER A 4 -6.27 11.54 -2.33
N LEU A 5 -6.97 10.70 -1.57
CA LEU A 5 -8.08 9.88 -2.02
C LEU A 5 -9.17 9.93 -0.95
N SER A 6 -10.43 9.95 -1.37
CA SER A 6 -11.59 9.83 -0.47
C SER A 6 -12.36 8.56 -0.81
N ALA A 7 -12.84 7.87 0.21
CA ALA A 7 -13.61 6.64 0.11
C ALA A 7 -14.60 6.56 1.28
N ASN A 8 -15.75 5.94 1.07
CA ASN A 8 -16.72 5.68 2.13
C ASN A 8 -16.41 4.35 2.83
N VAL A 9 -16.96 4.18 4.02
CA VAL A 9 -16.92 2.89 4.72
C VAL A 9 -17.61 1.83 3.86
N GLY A 10 -16.95 0.70 3.65
CA GLY A 10 -17.41 -0.39 2.78
C GLY A 10 -16.91 -0.33 1.34
N ASP A 11 -16.36 0.80 0.89
CA ASP A 11 -15.84 0.94 -0.47
C ASP A 11 -14.61 0.06 -0.72
N THR A 12 -14.28 -0.12 -2.00
CA THR A 12 -12.98 -0.65 -2.42
C THR A 12 -12.16 0.47 -3.02
N VAL A 13 -11.02 0.79 -2.41
CA VAL A 13 -10.09 1.80 -2.91
C VAL A 13 -8.82 1.15 -3.46
N ARG A 14 -8.26 1.78 -4.50
CA ARG A 14 -6.97 1.41 -5.10
C ARG A 14 -6.02 2.59 -5.05
N ILE A 15 -4.91 2.43 -4.34
CA ILE A 15 -3.85 3.42 -4.23
C ILE A 15 -2.72 2.98 -5.14
N THR A 16 -2.31 3.84 -6.08
CA THR A 16 -1.29 3.51 -7.07
C THR A 16 0.01 4.28 -6.84
N CYS A 17 1.13 3.62 -7.06
CA CYS A 17 2.45 4.21 -7.01
C CYS A 17 3.18 3.89 -8.32
N SER A 18 3.35 4.91 -9.15
CA SER A 18 4.06 4.82 -10.43
C SER A 18 5.49 5.31 -10.30
N GLY A 19 6.36 4.85 -11.19
CA GLY A 19 7.78 5.21 -11.20
C GLY A 19 8.68 4.23 -10.44
N ILE A 20 8.14 3.07 -10.06
CA ILE A 20 8.95 1.94 -9.59
C ILE A 20 9.65 1.27 -10.78
N SER A 21 10.81 0.65 -10.57
CA SER A 21 11.43 -0.19 -11.60
C SER A 21 10.58 -1.44 -11.83
N SER A 22 10.45 -1.86 -13.09
CA SER A 22 9.64 -3.02 -13.49
C SER A 22 10.11 -4.35 -12.90
N TRP A 23 11.36 -4.41 -12.43
CA TRP A 23 11.97 -5.58 -11.81
C TRP A 23 12.05 -5.49 -10.29
N SER A 24 11.56 -4.39 -9.72
CA SER A 24 11.60 -4.15 -8.28
C SER A 24 10.37 -4.73 -7.56
N TYR A 25 10.57 -5.03 -6.29
CA TYR A 25 9.48 -5.30 -5.37
C TYR A 25 8.92 -4.00 -4.83
N ALA A 26 7.62 -4.01 -4.50
CA ALA A 26 6.96 -2.90 -3.85
C ALA A 26 6.55 -3.24 -2.41
N GLY A 27 6.78 -2.31 -1.51
CA GLY A 27 6.23 -2.30 -0.16
C GLY A 27 5.22 -1.19 0.00
N TRP A 28 4.25 -1.41 0.89
CA TRP A 28 3.27 -0.42 1.30
C TRP A 28 3.29 -0.28 2.81
N HIS A 29 3.34 0.97 3.28
CA HIS A 29 3.30 1.32 4.69
C HIS A 29 2.13 2.26 4.99
N GLN A 30 1.50 2.07 6.13
CA GLN A 30 0.41 2.90 6.65
C GLN A 30 0.91 3.69 7.86
N GLN A 31 0.75 5.01 7.85
CA GLN A 31 1.01 5.88 8.99
C GLN A 31 -0.28 6.62 9.35
N LYS A 32 -0.87 6.25 10.49
CA LYS A 32 -2.14 6.82 10.95
C LYS A 32 -1.97 8.19 11.60
N ASN A 33 -0.84 8.44 12.24
CA ASN A 33 -0.60 9.66 13.00
C ASN A 33 0.75 10.25 12.59
N PRO A 34 0.85 11.56 12.34
CA PRO A 34 2.13 12.23 12.16
C PRO A 34 3.03 11.97 13.37
N GLY A 35 4.29 11.60 13.13
CA GLY A 35 5.26 11.31 14.19
C GLY A 35 5.24 9.88 14.73
N THR A 36 4.33 9.00 14.29
CA THR A 36 4.39 7.56 14.61
C THR A 36 5.13 6.77 13.55
N ALA A 37 5.69 5.62 13.93
CA ALA A 37 6.35 4.72 12.98
C ALA A 37 5.32 4.15 11.99
N PRO A 38 5.59 4.22 10.67
CA PRO A 38 4.75 3.57 9.67
C PRO A 38 4.70 2.05 9.89
N VAL A 39 3.52 1.46 9.71
CA VAL A 39 3.30 0.01 9.78
C VAL A 39 3.29 -0.57 8.37
N THR A 40 4.09 -1.61 8.12
CA THR A 40 4.05 -2.33 6.85
C THR A 40 2.71 -3.06 6.68
N VAL A 41 1.99 -2.77 5.59
CA VAL A 41 0.73 -3.45 5.24
C VAL A 41 0.91 -4.46 4.12
N ILE A 42 1.83 -4.21 3.18
CA ILE A 42 2.24 -5.15 2.13
C ILE A 42 3.75 -5.10 1.95
N TYR A 43 4.39 -6.24 1.72
CA TYR A 43 5.78 -6.39 1.31
C TYR A 43 5.88 -7.33 0.11
N ASN A 44 7.04 -7.36 -0.57
CA ASN A 44 7.28 -8.21 -1.76
C ASN A 44 6.16 -8.13 -2.81
N SER A 45 5.62 -6.93 -3.01
CA SER A 45 4.54 -6.59 -3.94
C SER A 45 3.16 -7.16 -3.62
N ASN A 46 3.04 -8.34 -3.01
CA ASN A 46 1.77 -9.03 -2.80
C ASN A 46 1.64 -9.74 -1.43
N SER A 47 2.69 -9.74 -0.62
CA SER A 47 2.73 -10.48 0.63
C SER A 47 2.27 -9.59 1.78
N ARG A 48 1.36 -10.09 2.62
CA ARG A 48 0.79 -9.36 3.74
C ARG A 48 1.36 -9.89 5.06
N PRO A 49 1.88 -9.04 5.96
CA PRO A 49 2.35 -9.48 7.27
C PRO A 49 1.23 -10.10 8.12
N SER A 50 1.59 -10.98 9.05
CA SER A 50 0.65 -11.51 10.04
C SER A 50 0.06 -10.37 10.89
N GLY A 51 -1.25 -10.42 11.15
CA GLY A 51 -1.95 -9.38 11.92
C GLY A 51 -2.47 -8.22 11.08
N ILE A 52 -2.08 -8.11 9.81
CA ILE A 52 -2.71 -7.16 8.88
C ILE A 52 -4.00 -7.77 8.32
N PRO A 53 -5.13 -7.05 8.35
CA PRO A 53 -6.42 -7.56 7.90
C PRO A 53 -6.44 -8.06 6.46
N SER A 54 -7.25 -9.09 6.18
CA SER A 54 -7.34 -9.72 4.86
C SER A 54 -7.83 -8.79 3.74
N ARG A 55 -8.48 -7.68 4.11
CA ARG A 55 -8.93 -6.62 3.21
C ARG A 55 -7.81 -5.90 2.45
N PHE A 56 -6.59 -5.90 2.97
CA PHE A 56 -5.44 -5.30 2.30
C PHE A 56 -4.80 -6.28 1.32
N SER A 57 -4.61 -5.87 0.08
CA SER A 57 -3.86 -6.67 -0.91
C SER A 57 -2.99 -5.78 -1.77
N GLY A 58 -1.85 -6.30 -2.22
CA GLY A 58 -0.94 -5.58 -3.09
C GLY A 58 -0.70 -6.30 -4.41
N SER A 59 -0.35 -5.51 -5.42
CA SER A 59 0.17 -6.00 -6.68
C SER A 59 1.20 -5.02 -7.24
N ALA A 60 2.06 -5.50 -8.14
CA ALA A 60 2.93 -4.68 -8.96
C ALA A 60 2.90 -5.21 -10.39
N SER A 61 2.82 -4.31 -11.36
CA SER A 61 2.82 -4.63 -12.78
C SER A 61 3.53 -3.53 -13.55
N GLY A 62 4.58 -3.90 -14.31
CA GLY A 62 5.47 -2.93 -14.92
C GLY A 62 5.99 -1.93 -13.89
N SER A 63 5.92 -0.64 -14.20
CA SER A 63 6.39 0.44 -13.33
C SER A 63 5.36 0.97 -12.34
N THR A 64 4.31 0.19 -12.04
CA THR A 64 3.23 0.60 -11.13
C THR A 64 2.92 -0.46 -10.06
N ALA A 65 3.00 -0.06 -8.80
CA ALA A 65 2.45 -0.80 -7.67
C ALA A 65 1.03 -0.33 -7.34
N THR A 66 0.18 -1.24 -6.89
CA THR A 66 -1.19 -0.96 -6.45
C THR A 66 -1.44 -1.60 -5.08
N LEU A 67 -1.92 -0.81 -4.13
CA LEU A 67 -2.54 -1.29 -2.89
C LEU A 67 -4.05 -1.24 -3.07
N THR A 68 -4.71 -2.36 -2.82
CA THR A 68 -6.17 -2.47 -2.80
C THR A 68 -6.64 -2.69 -1.37
N ILE A 69 -7.59 -1.88 -0.92
CA ILE A 69 -8.25 -2.03 0.38
C ILE A 69 -9.73 -2.26 0.09
N THR A 70 -10.23 -3.45 0.40
CA THR A 70 -11.65 -3.81 0.23
C THR A 70 -12.42 -3.63 1.53
N GLY A 71 -13.63 -3.07 1.47
CA GLY A 71 -14.40 -2.84 2.70
C GLY A 71 -13.67 -1.87 3.63
N VAL A 72 -13.33 -0.69 3.10
CA VAL A 72 -12.66 0.40 3.84
C VAL A 72 -13.36 0.64 5.18
N GLN A 73 -12.57 0.83 6.23
CA GLN A 73 -13.04 1.14 7.57
C GLN A 73 -12.56 2.53 8.01
N ALA A 74 -13.16 3.09 9.07
CA ALA A 74 -12.76 4.41 9.58
C ALA A 74 -11.28 4.42 10.01
N GLU A 75 -10.77 3.28 10.51
CA GLU A 75 -9.38 3.14 10.94
C GLU A 75 -8.38 3.07 9.78
N ASP A 76 -8.85 3.04 8.53
CA ASP A 76 -8.02 3.04 7.32
C ASP A 76 -7.67 4.46 6.85
N GLU A 77 -8.23 5.51 7.48
CA GLU A 77 -7.82 6.90 7.30
C GLU A 77 -6.37 7.09 7.78
N ALA A 78 -5.45 7.27 6.83
CA ALA A 78 -4.02 7.31 7.08
C ALA A 78 -3.26 7.88 5.87
N VAL A 79 -1.99 8.22 6.09
CA VAL A 79 -1.04 8.41 5.00
C VAL A 79 -0.48 7.05 4.61
N TYR A 80 -0.52 6.75 3.32
CA TYR A 80 0.09 5.53 2.77
C TYR A 80 1.36 5.89 2.01
N PHE A 81 2.41 5.10 2.21
CA PHE A 81 3.68 5.26 1.50
C PHE A 81 3.97 4.01 0.69
N CYS A 82 4.31 4.18 -0.58
CA CYS A 82 4.94 3.14 -1.36
C CYS A 82 6.46 3.25 -1.23
N VAL A 83 7.11 2.10 -1.24
CA VAL A 83 8.56 1.97 -1.35
C VAL A 83 8.85 0.92 -2.42
N SER A 84 9.94 1.10 -3.16
CA SER A 84 10.42 0.08 -4.07
C SER A 84 11.88 -0.22 -3.80
N TRP A 85 12.25 -1.48 -3.91
CA TRP A 85 13.64 -1.90 -3.86
C TRP A 85 13.89 -2.92 -4.97
N ASP A 86 15.08 -2.82 -5.54
CA ASP A 86 15.51 -3.74 -6.57
C ASP A 86 16.04 -5.03 -5.94
N SER A 87 15.88 -6.15 -6.65
CA SER A 87 16.50 -7.42 -6.23
C SER A 87 17.91 -7.60 -6.78
N SER A 88 18.42 -6.66 -7.58
CA SER A 88 19.80 -6.70 -8.04
C SER A 88 20.76 -6.43 -6.89
N SER A 89 21.43 -7.50 -6.49
CA SER A 89 22.71 -7.48 -5.77
C SER A 89 23.84 -6.93 -6.64
#